data_AF-A0A369LQG0-F1
#
_entry.id   AF-A0A369LQG0-F1
#
_cell.length_a   1.000
_cell.length_b   1.000
_cell.length_c   1.000
_cell.angle_alpha   90.00
_cell.angle_beta   90.00
_cell.angle_gamma   90.00
#
_symmetry.space_group_name_H-M   'P 1'
#
loop_
_entity.id
_entity.type
_entity.pdbx_description
1 polymer ?
#
loop_
_entity_poly.entity_id
_entity_poly.type
_entity_poly.pdbx_seq_one_letter_code
_entity_poly.pdbx_strand_id
1 'polypeptide(L)'
;MTDDREKQGESARWAQASAFKRQTFFALEDVRRAHGAARALGVALFALIAANALLVFVEPQVDVSTGVSQVLLAFGFASSVCFAVEYAARLWVADLVRPGRPPARARLRYALSPMGLVDLLAFLPGLLVLAVPVSASMLNAARIIRLLRLIKLSRYMRGLRSISRVFEKRRHEIIAAFMVLALLTVTASVLMYEVEHPVQPEKFDSVLTGMYWAMTTITTTGYGDLVPVTAAGRLIGFLTMVLSIGVVAIPAGIFSAGFVSEFRAQDARSRRRERQEGCEDGARAERDAEEVAEDAQGRDAEDEG
;
A
#
# COMPACT_ATOMS: atom_id res chain seq x y z
N MET A 1 17.56 -14.27 -21.90
CA MET A 1 16.79 -15.33 -22.58
C MET A 1 15.41 -15.60 -21.95
N THR A 2 15.23 -15.47 -20.63
CA THR A 2 13.89 -15.48 -19.99
C THR A 2 13.15 -14.14 -20.14
N ASP A 3 13.87 -13.01 -20.07
CA ASP A 3 13.31 -11.65 -20.16
C ASP A 3 12.66 -11.33 -21.52
N ASP A 4 13.24 -11.79 -22.63
CA ASP A 4 12.67 -11.54 -23.97
C ASP A 4 11.38 -12.33 -24.24
N ARG A 5 11.26 -13.55 -23.70
CA ARG A 5 10.04 -14.36 -23.81
C ARG A 5 8.91 -13.81 -22.94
N GLU A 6 9.23 -13.27 -21.76
CA GLU A 6 8.25 -12.57 -20.94
C GLU A 6 7.74 -11.33 -21.66
N LYS A 7 8.63 -10.43 -22.13
CA LYS A 7 8.26 -9.21 -22.86
C LYS A 7 7.42 -9.48 -24.11
N GLN A 8 7.75 -10.50 -24.90
CA GLN A 8 6.95 -10.91 -26.07
C GLN A 8 5.56 -11.47 -25.68
N GLY A 9 5.46 -12.17 -24.55
CA GLY A 9 4.18 -12.61 -23.99
C GLY A 9 3.33 -11.46 -23.43
N GLU A 10 3.97 -10.44 -22.86
CA GLU A 10 3.31 -9.21 -22.40
C GLU A 10 2.69 -8.43 -23.57
N SER A 11 3.45 -8.24 -24.65
CA SER A 11 2.99 -7.52 -25.85
C SER A 11 1.87 -8.27 -26.58
N ALA A 12 1.93 -9.60 -26.68
CA ALA A 12 0.92 -10.40 -27.36
C ALA A 12 -0.45 -10.36 -26.67
N ARG A 13 -0.49 -10.48 -25.34
CA ARG A 13 -1.76 -10.45 -24.58
C ARG A 13 -2.37 -9.07 -24.51
N TRP A 14 -1.52 -8.04 -24.44
CA TRP A 14 -1.97 -6.66 -24.52
C TRP A 14 -2.58 -6.35 -25.89
N ALA A 15 -1.96 -6.83 -26.97
CA ALA A 15 -2.48 -6.68 -28.33
C ALA A 15 -3.83 -7.40 -28.55
N GLN A 16 -4.01 -8.58 -27.94
CA GLN A 16 -5.25 -9.36 -28.03
C GLN A 16 -6.38 -8.86 -27.13
N ALA A 17 -6.10 -8.01 -26.13
CA ALA A 17 -7.13 -7.50 -25.22
C ALA A 17 -8.07 -6.53 -25.94
N SER A 18 -9.38 -6.60 -25.66
CA SER A 18 -10.33 -5.62 -26.20
C SER A 18 -10.03 -4.21 -25.71
N ALA A 19 -10.42 -3.19 -26.48
CA ALA A 19 -10.26 -1.79 -26.10
C ALA A 19 -10.89 -1.50 -24.73
N PHE A 20 -12.07 -2.08 -24.46
CA PHE A 20 -12.76 -1.97 -23.18
C PHE A 20 -11.93 -2.54 -22.02
N LYS A 21 -11.33 -3.74 -22.18
CA LYS A 21 -10.51 -4.35 -21.13
C LYS A 21 -9.25 -3.53 -20.85
N ARG A 22 -8.62 -2.94 -21.88
CA ARG A 22 -7.47 -2.04 -21.72
C ARG A 22 -7.86 -0.74 -21.02
N GLN A 23 -9.01 -0.16 -21.35
CA GLN A 23 -9.52 1.04 -20.66
C GLN A 23 -9.85 0.77 -19.19
N THR A 24 -10.45 -0.37 -18.87
CA THR A 24 -10.70 -0.80 -17.48
C THR A 24 -9.39 -0.99 -16.71
N PHE A 25 -8.35 -1.56 -17.35
CA PHE A 25 -7.00 -1.62 -16.77
C PHE A 25 -6.47 -0.22 -16.43
N PHE A 26 -6.55 0.73 -17.37
CA PHE A 26 -6.10 2.10 -17.09
C PHE A 26 -6.92 2.79 -16.01
N ALA A 27 -8.25 2.61 -15.99
CA ALA A 27 -9.10 3.18 -14.95
C ALA A 27 -8.74 2.69 -13.54
N LEU A 28 -8.32 1.43 -13.40
CA LEU A 28 -8.13 0.77 -12.11
C LEU A 28 -6.66 0.71 -11.64
N GLU A 29 -5.69 0.65 -12.55
CA GLU A 29 -4.26 0.48 -12.22
C GLU A 29 -3.39 1.67 -12.63
N ASP A 30 -3.73 2.42 -13.68
CA ASP A 30 -2.96 3.61 -14.10
C ASP A 30 -3.84 4.74 -14.62
N VAL A 31 -4.48 5.44 -13.68
CA VAL A 31 -5.40 6.57 -13.92
C VAL A 31 -4.75 7.69 -14.75
N ARG A 32 -3.40 7.78 -14.80
CA ARG A 32 -2.70 8.81 -15.59
C ARG A 32 -2.70 8.52 -17.09
N ARG A 33 -2.74 7.25 -17.48
CA ARG A 33 -2.81 6.82 -18.89
C ARG A 33 -4.25 6.60 -19.35
N ALA A 34 -5.21 6.79 -18.47
CA ALA A 34 -6.63 6.62 -18.75
C ALA A 34 -7.19 7.80 -19.57
N HIS A 35 -8.06 7.48 -20.54
CA HIS A 35 -8.87 8.48 -21.24
C HIS A 35 -9.89 9.12 -20.28
N GLY A 36 -10.50 10.24 -20.65
CA GLY A 36 -11.36 11.06 -19.78
C GLY A 36 -12.37 10.27 -18.92
N ALA A 37 -13.15 9.37 -19.53
CA ALA A 37 -14.15 8.56 -18.82
C ALA A 37 -13.52 7.57 -17.82
N ALA A 38 -12.44 6.89 -18.21
CA ALA A 38 -11.71 5.97 -17.34
C ALA A 38 -11.02 6.71 -16.17
N ARG A 39 -10.55 7.93 -16.41
CA ARG A 39 -10.01 8.81 -15.37
C ARG A 39 -11.09 9.25 -14.39
N ALA A 40 -12.26 9.66 -14.89
CA ALA A 40 -13.41 10.02 -14.06
C ALA A 40 -13.86 8.86 -13.16
N LEU A 41 -13.90 7.64 -13.70
CA LEU A 41 -14.22 6.43 -12.92
C LEU A 41 -13.21 6.18 -11.79
N GLY A 42 -11.91 6.29 -12.07
CA GLY A 42 -10.87 6.14 -11.05
C GLY A 42 -10.98 7.20 -9.94
N VAL A 43 -11.28 8.46 -10.30
CA VAL A 43 -11.51 9.54 -9.34
C VAL A 43 -12.79 9.31 -8.53
N ALA A 44 -13.87 8.86 -9.16
CA ALA A 44 -15.13 8.54 -8.48
C ALA A 44 -14.96 7.40 -7.46
N LEU A 45 -14.21 6.34 -7.82
CA LEU A 45 -13.89 5.26 -6.88
C LEU A 45 -13.06 5.77 -5.69
N PHE A 46 -12.07 6.64 -5.94
CA PHE A 46 -11.31 7.28 -4.87
C PHE A 46 -12.21 8.12 -3.96
N ALA A 47 -13.06 8.96 -4.52
CA ALA A 47 -14.02 9.77 -3.78
C ALA A 47 -14.98 8.90 -2.97
N LEU A 48 -15.43 7.76 -3.51
CA LEU A 48 -16.28 6.80 -2.80
C LEU A 48 -15.57 6.17 -1.60
N ILE A 49 -14.28 5.80 -1.74
CA ILE A 49 -13.47 5.29 -0.63
C ILE A 49 -13.30 6.37 0.44
N ALA A 50 -12.98 7.60 0.05
CA ALA A 50 -12.82 8.72 0.97
C ALA A 50 -14.13 9.08 1.68
N ALA A 51 -15.27 9.11 0.98
CA ALA A 51 -16.57 9.31 1.59
C ALA A 51 -16.89 8.22 2.62
N ASN A 52 -16.64 6.95 2.28
CA ASN A 52 -16.79 5.84 3.21
C ASN A 52 -15.84 5.94 4.42
N ALA A 53 -14.64 6.49 4.24
CA ALA A 53 -13.71 6.75 5.34
C ALA A 53 -14.28 7.76 6.32
N LEU A 54 -14.88 8.83 5.82
CA LEU A 54 -15.48 9.88 6.64
C LEU A 54 -16.75 9.40 7.36
N LEU A 55 -17.53 8.51 6.75
CA LEU A 55 -18.72 7.93 7.38
C LEU A 55 -18.42 7.17 8.69
N VAL A 56 -17.20 6.63 8.85
CA VAL A 56 -16.77 5.94 10.07
C VAL A 56 -16.90 6.84 11.31
N PHE A 57 -16.75 8.16 11.15
CA PHE A 57 -16.86 9.10 12.27
C PHE A 57 -18.32 9.45 12.62
N VAL A 58 -19.25 9.20 11.71
CA VAL A 58 -20.68 9.54 11.84
C VAL A 58 -21.48 8.36 12.39
N GLU A 59 -21.18 7.14 11.94
CA GLU A 59 -21.93 5.92 12.27
C GLU A 59 -21.96 5.53 13.77
N PRO A 60 -20.92 5.77 14.59
CA PRO A 60 -20.94 5.46 16.02
C PRO A 60 -21.76 6.43 16.89
N GLN A 61 -22.25 7.54 16.34
CA GLN A 61 -22.97 8.54 17.12
C GLN A 61 -24.39 8.04 17.44
N VAL A 62 -24.76 8.07 18.72
CA VAL A 62 -25.92 7.33 19.26
C VAL A 62 -27.28 7.96 18.91
N ASP A 63 -27.31 9.22 18.45
CA ASP A 63 -28.55 10.01 18.28
C ASP A 63 -28.80 10.50 16.85
N VAL A 64 -28.51 9.66 15.84
CA VAL A 64 -28.82 10.02 14.46
C VAL A 64 -30.29 9.72 14.14
N SER A 65 -31.02 10.68 13.55
CA SER A 65 -32.42 10.51 13.19
C SER A 65 -32.65 9.29 12.28
N THR A 66 -33.84 8.67 12.38
CA THR A 66 -34.20 7.46 11.61
C THR A 66 -34.00 7.63 10.10
N GLY A 67 -34.26 8.82 9.56
CA GLY A 67 -34.05 9.12 8.15
C GLY A 67 -32.58 9.09 7.73
N VAL A 68 -31.68 9.65 8.55
CA VAL A 68 -30.24 9.62 8.27
C VAL A 68 -29.70 8.20 8.38
N SER A 69 -30.16 7.42 9.37
CA SER A 69 -29.77 6.00 9.50
C SER A 69 -30.11 5.19 8.24
N GLN A 70 -31.29 5.41 7.64
CA GLN A 70 -31.68 4.75 6.38
C GLN A 70 -30.79 5.20 5.20
N VAL A 71 -30.47 6.49 5.10
CA VAL A 71 -29.56 7.00 4.06
C VAL A 71 -28.16 6.40 4.21
N LEU A 72 -27.64 6.30 5.43
CA LEU A 72 -26.33 5.69 5.71
C LEU A 72 -26.31 4.20 5.35
N LEU A 73 -27.38 3.47 5.65
CA LEU A 73 -27.52 2.06 5.25
C LEU A 73 -27.59 1.90 3.73
N ALA A 74 -28.40 2.72 3.05
CA ALA A 74 -28.52 2.69 1.59
C ALA A 74 -27.18 3.02 0.91
N PHE A 75 -26.47 4.03 1.41
CA PHE A 75 -25.13 4.39 0.95
C PHE A 75 -24.11 3.26 1.23
N GLY A 76 -24.16 2.66 2.42
CA GLY A 76 -23.31 1.53 2.79
C GLY A 76 -23.51 0.31 1.88
N PHE A 77 -24.75 0.03 1.51
CA PHE A 77 -25.09 -1.01 0.54
C PHE A 77 -24.60 -0.67 -0.87
N ALA A 78 -24.96 0.51 -1.38
CA ALA A 78 -24.58 0.95 -2.72
C ALA A 78 -23.04 0.97 -2.89
N SER A 79 -22.32 1.49 -1.91
CA SER A 79 -20.85 1.50 -1.92
C SER A 79 -20.25 0.09 -1.87
N SER A 80 -20.86 -0.84 -1.12
CA SER A 80 -20.41 -2.24 -1.09
C SER A 80 -20.62 -2.93 -2.44
N VAL A 81 -21.74 -2.67 -3.12
CA VAL A 81 -21.97 -3.15 -4.50
C VAL A 81 -20.94 -2.57 -5.46
N CYS A 82 -20.66 -1.26 -5.40
CA CYS A 82 -19.61 -0.64 -6.21
C CYS A 82 -18.23 -1.28 -5.98
N PHE A 83 -17.86 -1.56 -4.73
CA PHE A 83 -16.60 -2.24 -4.41
C PHE A 83 -16.55 -3.70 -4.85
N ALA A 84 -17.69 -4.41 -4.83
CA ALA A 84 -17.79 -5.75 -5.38
C ALA A 84 -17.55 -5.76 -6.90
N VAL A 85 -18.16 -4.80 -7.62
CA VAL A 85 -17.95 -4.60 -9.06
C VAL A 85 -16.50 -4.23 -9.36
N GLU A 86 -15.90 -3.31 -8.57
CA GLU A 86 -14.49 -2.95 -8.67
C GLU A 86 -13.59 -4.19 -8.49
N TYR A 87 -13.84 -5.02 -7.48
CA TYR A 87 -13.07 -6.24 -7.23
C TYR A 87 -13.20 -7.25 -8.37
N ALA A 88 -14.41 -7.46 -8.90
CA ALA A 88 -14.64 -8.32 -10.05
C ALA A 88 -13.91 -7.82 -11.30
N ALA A 89 -13.95 -6.51 -11.57
CA ALA A 89 -13.24 -5.89 -12.68
C ALA A 89 -11.72 -6.05 -12.53
N ARG A 90 -11.17 -5.88 -11.31
CA ARG A 90 -9.75 -6.12 -11.04
C ARG A 90 -9.37 -7.59 -11.23
N LEU A 91 -10.19 -8.52 -10.78
CA LEU A 91 -9.96 -9.94 -11.01
C LEU A 91 -9.96 -10.23 -12.52
N TRP A 92 -10.89 -9.66 -13.28
CA TRP A 92 -10.97 -9.85 -14.73
C TRP A 92 -9.73 -9.34 -15.47
N VAL A 93 -9.17 -8.22 -15.02
CA VAL A 93 -8.00 -7.53 -15.61
C VAL A 93 -6.66 -8.03 -15.05
N ALA A 94 -6.66 -8.79 -13.95
CA ALA A 94 -5.45 -9.27 -13.27
C ALA A 94 -4.48 -10.07 -14.17
N ASP A 95 -4.98 -10.61 -15.26
CA ASP A 95 -4.20 -11.34 -16.25
C ASP A 95 -3.38 -10.43 -17.19
N LEU A 96 -3.78 -9.16 -17.35
CA LEU A 96 -2.99 -8.11 -18.00
C LEU A 96 -1.92 -7.53 -17.07
N VAL A 97 -2.19 -7.51 -15.76
CA VAL A 97 -1.23 -7.05 -14.75
C VAL A 97 -0.03 -8.01 -14.63
N ARG A 98 -0.25 -9.31 -14.87
CA ARG A 98 0.80 -10.35 -14.82
C ARG A 98 0.75 -11.23 -16.07
N PRO A 99 1.30 -10.75 -17.19
CA PRO A 99 1.13 -11.40 -18.49
C PRO A 99 1.81 -12.77 -18.58
N GLY A 100 2.91 -12.99 -17.84
CA GLY A 100 3.69 -14.24 -17.82
C GLY A 100 3.02 -15.45 -17.15
N ARG A 101 1.72 -15.40 -16.78
CA ARG A 101 1.00 -16.52 -16.15
C ARG A 101 -0.35 -16.79 -16.80
N PRO A 102 -0.84 -18.04 -16.80
CA PRO A 102 -2.17 -18.36 -17.32
C PRO A 102 -3.25 -17.57 -16.56
N PRO A 103 -4.36 -17.16 -17.23
CA PRO A 103 -5.35 -16.25 -16.66
C PRO A 103 -5.88 -16.70 -15.29
N ALA A 104 -6.23 -17.98 -15.14
CA ALA A 104 -6.76 -18.52 -13.88
C ALA A 104 -5.77 -18.36 -12.71
N ARG A 105 -4.47 -18.61 -12.94
CA ARG A 105 -3.45 -18.45 -11.90
C ARG A 105 -3.18 -16.97 -11.60
N ALA A 106 -3.23 -16.10 -12.60
CA ALA A 106 -3.09 -14.66 -12.40
C ALA A 106 -4.23 -14.10 -11.52
N ARG A 107 -5.47 -14.56 -11.77
CA ARG A 107 -6.67 -14.25 -10.98
C ARG A 107 -6.57 -14.77 -9.55
N LEU A 108 -6.26 -16.05 -9.37
CA LEU A 108 -6.13 -16.66 -8.04
C LEU A 108 -5.04 -15.97 -7.21
N ARG A 109 -3.89 -15.66 -7.83
CA ARG A 109 -2.80 -14.93 -7.18
C ARG A 109 -3.20 -13.50 -6.81
N TYR A 110 -4.11 -12.87 -7.58
CA TYR A 110 -4.67 -11.58 -7.20
C TYR A 110 -5.60 -11.71 -5.99
N ALA A 111 -6.55 -12.64 -6.03
CA ALA A 111 -7.50 -12.88 -4.94
C ALA A 111 -6.80 -13.19 -3.60
N LEU A 112 -5.69 -13.94 -3.64
CA LEU A 112 -4.88 -14.27 -2.47
C LEU A 112 -3.75 -13.26 -2.16
N SER A 113 -3.66 -12.15 -2.90
CA SER A 113 -2.69 -11.10 -2.60
C SER A 113 -3.18 -10.22 -1.44
N PRO A 114 -2.29 -9.56 -0.67
CA PRO A 114 -2.71 -8.69 0.45
C PRO A 114 -3.74 -7.64 0.04
N MET A 115 -3.54 -7.00 -1.13
CA MET A 115 -4.51 -6.02 -1.65
C MET A 115 -5.80 -6.66 -2.16
N GLY A 116 -5.75 -7.87 -2.72
CA GLY A 116 -6.95 -8.60 -3.12
C GLY A 116 -7.81 -9.03 -1.93
N LEU A 117 -7.18 -9.45 -0.84
CA LEU A 117 -7.86 -9.74 0.42
C LEU A 117 -8.49 -8.48 1.02
N VAL A 118 -7.78 -7.35 1.02
CA VAL A 118 -8.35 -6.05 1.43
C VAL A 118 -9.56 -5.68 0.57
N ASP A 119 -9.47 -5.82 -0.76
CA ASP A 119 -10.60 -5.51 -1.64
C ASP A 119 -11.79 -6.43 -1.39
N LEU A 120 -11.57 -7.72 -1.13
CA LEU A 120 -12.62 -8.69 -0.80
C LEU A 120 -13.29 -8.33 0.54
N LEU A 121 -12.49 -8.11 1.59
CA LEU A 121 -12.96 -7.75 2.92
C LEU A 121 -13.64 -6.38 2.96
N ALA A 122 -13.37 -5.49 2.00
CA ALA A 122 -13.96 -4.16 1.95
C ALA A 122 -15.48 -4.18 1.66
N PHE A 123 -16.00 -5.22 1.00
CA PHE A 123 -17.43 -5.32 0.66
C PHE A 123 -18.11 -6.58 1.19
N LEU A 124 -17.39 -7.70 1.28
CA LEU A 124 -17.99 -9.01 1.56
C LEU A 124 -18.70 -9.09 2.92
N PRO A 125 -18.14 -8.60 4.04
CA PRO A 125 -18.84 -8.62 5.33
C PRO A 125 -20.15 -7.84 5.30
N GLY A 126 -20.18 -6.70 4.58
CA GLY A 126 -21.38 -5.88 4.44
C GLY A 126 -22.52 -6.58 3.68
N LEU A 127 -22.18 -7.35 2.64
CA LEU A 127 -23.17 -8.16 1.91
C LEU A 127 -23.60 -9.39 2.70
N LEU A 128 -22.69 -10.06 3.41
CA LEU A 128 -23.01 -11.25 4.21
C LEU A 128 -24.01 -10.95 5.32
N VAL A 129 -23.89 -9.80 5.99
CA VAL A 129 -24.84 -9.35 7.02
C VAL A 129 -26.27 -9.23 6.49
N LEU A 130 -26.46 -8.98 5.19
CA LEU A 130 -27.78 -8.89 4.57
C LEU A 130 -28.31 -10.26 4.11
N ALA A 131 -27.42 -11.20 3.82
CA ALA A 131 -27.79 -12.51 3.28
C ALA A 131 -28.09 -13.55 4.37
N VAL A 132 -27.56 -13.36 5.58
CA VAL A 132 -27.62 -14.35 6.66
C VAL A 132 -28.01 -13.67 7.97
N PRO A 133 -28.84 -14.30 8.83
CA PRO A 133 -29.05 -13.81 10.18
C PRO A 133 -27.72 -13.78 10.95
N VAL A 134 -27.35 -12.62 11.49
CA VAL A 134 -26.07 -12.41 12.19
C VAL A 134 -26.29 -11.95 13.62
N SER A 135 -25.39 -12.35 14.53
CA SER A 135 -25.40 -11.89 15.92
C SER A 135 -24.88 -10.46 16.04
N ALA A 136 -25.20 -9.77 17.14
CA ALA A 136 -24.70 -8.41 17.41
C ALA A 136 -23.17 -8.33 17.41
N SER A 137 -22.50 -9.37 17.91
CA SER A 137 -21.03 -9.49 17.90
C SER A 137 -20.48 -9.55 16.47
N MET A 138 -21.16 -10.25 15.56
CA MET A 138 -20.77 -10.36 14.16
C MET A 138 -21.01 -9.04 13.41
N LEU A 139 -22.05 -8.27 13.76
CA LEU A 139 -22.24 -6.91 13.27
C LEU A 139 -21.08 -5.98 13.69
N ASN A 140 -20.66 -6.06 14.95
CA ASN A 140 -19.52 -5.29 15.44
C ASN A 140 -18.21 -5.66 14.73
N ALA A 141 -17.96 -6.96 14.55
CA ALA A 141 -16.82 -7.43 13.77
C ALA A 141 -16.88 -6.93 12.32
N ALA A 142 -18.04 -7.01 11.66
CA ALA A 142 -18.23 -6.50 10.31
C ALA A 142 -17.98 -4.98 10.21
N ARG A 143 -18.36 -4.20 11.23
CA ARG A 143 -18.05 -2.75 11.33
C ARG A 143 -16.55 -2.49 11.45
N ILE A 144 -15.82 -3.28 12.23
CA ILE A 144 -14.36 -3.15 12.36
C ILE A 144 -13.67 -3.55 11.05
N ILE A 145 -14.05 -4.67 10.45
CA ILE A 145 -13.50 -5.14 9.17
C ILE A 145 -13.77 -4.13 8.05
N ARG A 146 -14.91 -3.42 8.12
CA ARG A 146 -15.25 -2.33 7.21
C ARG A 146 -14.12 -1.30 7.11
N LEU A 147 -13.41 -1.01 8.20
CA LEU A 147 -12.29 -0.06 8.25
C LEU A 147 -11.12 -0.45 7.35
N LEU A 148 -10.97 -1.74 7.00
CA LEU A 148 -9.94 -2.18 6.06
C LEU A 148 -10.11 -1.54 4.67
N ARG A 149 -11.31 -1.05 4.32
CA ARG A 149 -11.52 -0.29 3.07
C ARG A 149 -10.65 0.98 3.01
N LEU A 150 -10.25 1.54 4.15
CA LEU A 150 -9.31 2.67 4.22
C LEU A 150 -7.96 2.32 3.59
N ILE A 151 -7.52 1.08 3.74
CA ILE A 151 -6.26 0.59 3.16
C ILE A 151 -6.32 0.65 1.63
N LYS A 152 -7.51 0.64 0.99
CA LYS A 152 -7.65 0.82 -0.46
C LYS A 152 -7.13 2.18 -0.94
N LEU A 153 -7.10 3.22 -0.08
CA LEU A 153 -6.47 4.51 -0.38
C LEU A 153 -4.99 4.37 -0.73
N SER A 154 -4.32 3.33 -0.20
CA SER A 154 -2.90 3.09 -0.44
C SER A 154 -2.53 2.97 -1.91
N ARG A 155 -3.46 2.48 -2.74
CA ARG A 155 -3.26 2.31 -4.19
C ARG A 155 -3.10 3.65 -4.93
N TYR A 156 -3.76 4.69 -4.43
CA TYR A 156 -3.75 6.04 -4.98
C TYR A 156 -2.54 6.84 -4.48
N MET A 157 -1.98 6.46 -3.33
CA MET A 157 -0.79 7.11 -2.76
C MET A 157 0.49 6.56 -3.38
N ARG A 158 1.12 7.34 -4.26
CA ARG A 158 2.45 7.01 -4.85
C ARG A 158 3.51 6.74 -3.77
N GLY A 159 3.45 7.47 -2.64
CA GLY A 159 4.41 7.34 -1.54
C GLY A 159 4.46 5.93 -0.92
N LEU A 160 3.32 5.24 -0.84
CA LEU A 160 3.26 3.89 -0.26
C LEU A 160 3.94 2.85 -1.15
N ARG A 161 3.95 3.02 -2.48
CA ARG A 161 4.75 2.16 -3.37
C ARG A 161 6.25 2.36 -3.18
N SER A 162 6.70 3.56 -2.84
CA SER A 162 8.11 3.79 -2.48
C SER A 162 8.44 3.13 -1.14
N ILE A 163 7.54 3.21 -0.15
CA ILE A 163 7.67 2.50 1.14
C ILE A 163 7.84 1.00 0.92
N SER A 164 6.96 0.36 0.13
CA SER A 164 7.05 -1.08 -0.14
C SER A 164 8.37 -1.49 -0.79
N ARG A 165 8.87 -0.67 -1.73
CA ARG A 165 10.16 -0.92 -2.39
C ARG A 165 11.34 -0.77 -1.43
N VAL A 166 11.31 0.22 -0.55
CA VAL A 166 12.33 0.39 0.50
C VAL A 166 12.31 -0.82 1.43
N PHE A 167 11.13 -1.25 1.87
CA PHE A 167 10.98 -2.42 2.73
C PHE A 167 11.54 -3.68 2.05
N GLU A 168 11.19 -3.98 0.79
CA GLU A 168 11.70 -5.16 0.08
C GLU A 168 13.23 -5.15 -0.07
N LYS A 169 13.81 -3.98 -0.39
CA LYS A 169 15.26 -3.80 -0.56
C LYS A 169 16.02 -3.86 0.75
N ARG A 170 15.45 -3.35 1.84
CA ARG A 170 16.10 -3.21 3.16
C ARG A 170 15.55 -4.17 4.22
N ARG A 171 14.78 -5.18 3.82
CA ARG A 171 14.08 -6.09 4.75
C ARG A 171 14.99 -6.69 5.82
N HIS A 172 16.20 -7.09 5.45
CA HIS A 172 17.13 -7.72 6.39
C HIS A 172 17.62 -6.74 7.45
N GLU A 173 17.94 -5.50 7.05
CA GLU A 173 18.34 -4.43 7.97
C GLU A 173 17.17 -4.00 8.88
N ILE A 174 15.97 -3.87 8.32
CA ILE A 174 14.75 -3.53 9.07
C ILE A 174 14.43 -4.63 10.10
N ILE A 175 14.42 -5.90 9.69
CA ILE A 175 14.19 -7.03 10.59
C ILE A 175 15.24 -7.06 11.70
N ALA A 176 16.52 -6.90 11.36
CA ALA A 176 17.58 -6.86 12.36
C ALA A 176 17.39 -5.71 13.38
N ALA A 177 17.04 -4.51 12.91
CA ALA A 177 16.79 -3.36 13.77
C ALA A 177 15.61 -3.61 14.73
N PHE A 178 14.50 -4.14 14.24
CA PHE A 178 13.36 -4.49 15.08
C PHE A 178 13.63 -5.67 16.02
N MET A 179 14.49 -6.61 15.64
CA MET A 179 14.94 -7.68 16.53
C MET A 179 15.74 -7.14 17.72
N VAL A 180 16.62 -6.15 17.49
CA VAL A 180 17.35 -5.48 18.58
C VAL A 180 16.39 -4.70 19.49
N LEU A 181 15.40 -4.00 18.93
CA LEU A 181 14.34 -3.35 19.71
C LEU A 181 13.55 -4.36 20.55
N ALA A 182 13.11 -5.46 19.94
CA ALA A 182 12.36 -6.50 20.65
C ALA A 182 13.17 -7.12 21.79
N LEU A 183 14.47 -7.39 21.56
CA LEU A 183 15.37 -7.89 22.59
C LEU A 183 15.50 -6.89 23.74
N LEU A 184 15.75 -5.61 23.44
CA LEU A 184 15.82 -4.55 24.44
C LEU A 184 14.51 -4.47 25.26
N THR A 185 13.35 -4.51 24.60
CA THR A 185 12.03 -4.47 25.26
C THR A 185 11.84 -5.66 26.20
N VAL A 186 12.14 -6.88 25.76
CA VAL A 186 11.99 -8.09 26.59
C VAL A 186 12.96 -8.08 27.76
N THR A 187 14.22 -7.70 27.53
CA THR A 187 15.22 -7.60 28.61
C THR A 187 14.82 -6.54 29.64
N ALA A 188 14.43 -5.34 29.21
CA ALA A 188 13.98 -4.28 30.11
C ALA A 188 12.72 -4.67 30.88
N SER A 189 11.78 -5.35 30.22
CA SER A 189 10.55 -5.89 30.81
C SER A 189 10.83 -6.88 31.96
N VAL A 190 11.66 -7.90 31.70
CA VAL A 190 12.00 -8.91 32.71
C VAL A 190 12.77 -8.28 33.87
N LEU A 191 13.79 -7.47 33.58
CA LEU A 191 14.57 -6.80 34.62
C LEU A 191 13.68 -5.90 35.49
N MET A 192 12.74 -5.18 34.90
CA MET A 192 11.83 -4.32 35.65
C MET A 192 10.88 -5.12 36.53
N TYR A 193 10.32 -6.21 36.00
CA TYR A 193 9.48 -7.12 36.79
C TYR A 193 10.24 -7.66 38.00
N GLU A 194 11.45 -8.20 37.81
CA GLU A 194 12.23 -8.81 38.89
C GLU A 194 12.57 -7.82 40.03
N VAL A 195 12.85 -6.55 39.70
CA VAL A 195 13.25 -5.56 40.73
C VAL A 195 12.07 -4.79 41.33
N GLU A 196 10.98 -4.58 40.59
CA GLU A 196 9.84 -3.80 41.07
C GLU A 196 8.70 -4.66 41.60
N HIS A 197 8.50 -5.89 41.11
CA HIS A 197 7.42 -6.77 41.57
C HIS A 197 7.41 -6.98 43.10
N PRO A 198 8.55 -7.18 43.78
CA PRO A 198 8.56 -7.36 45.23
C PRO A 198 8.06 -6.14 46.02
N VAL A 199 8.17 -4.93 45.45
CA VAL A 199 7.81 -3.66 46.11
C VAL A 199 6.46 -3.12 45.62
N GLN A 200 6.10 -3.41 44.37
CA GLN A 200 4.89 -2.94 43.71
C GLN A 200 4.18 -4.09 42.96
N PRO A 201 3.74 -5.16 43.66
CA PRO A 201 3.21 -6.36 43.02
C PRO A 201 1.90 -6.12 42.25
N GLU A 202 1.12 -5.10 42.64
CA GLU A 202 -0.10 -4.72 41.92
C GLU A 202 0.17 -3.96 40.61
N LYS A 203 1.31 -3.26 40.52
CA LYS A 203 1.67 -2.47 39.32
C LYS A 203 2.53 -3.26 38.35
N PHE A 204 3.49 -4.02 38.86
CA PHE A 204 4.31 -4.94 38.08
C PHE A 204 3.85 -6.37 38.36
N ASP A 205 2.59 -6.66 38.04
CA ASP A 205 1.93 -7.95 38.32
C ASP A 205 2.49 -9.12 37.48
N SER A 206 2.97 -8.82 36.28
CA SER A 206 3.51 -9.79 35.34
C SER A 206 4.60 -9.19 34.46
N VAL A 207 5.40 -10.06 33.84
CA VAL A 207 6.39 -9.67 32.83
C VAL A 207 5.73 -8.91 31.68
N LEU A 208 4.48 -9.24 31.30
CA LEU A 208 3.75 -8.53 30.25
C LEU A 208 3.46 -7.07 30.61
N THR A 209 3.20 -6.78 31.88
CA THR A 209 3.05 -5.40 32.36
C THR A 209 4.39 -4.65 32.35
N GLY A 210 5.49 -5.34 32.69
CA GLY A 210 6.84 -4.85 32.43
C GLY A 210 7.12 -4.58 30.95
N MET A 211 6.55 -5.37 30.03
CA MET A 211 6.67 -5.18 28.58
C MET A 211 5.90 -3.94 28.11
N TYR A 212 4.72 -3.69 28.66
CA TYR A 212 3.99 -2.45 28.42
C TYR A 212 4.78 -1.23 28.92
N TRP A 213 5.35 -1.28 30.13
CA TRP A 213 6.27 -0.23 30.62
C TRP A 213 7.49 -0.03 29.71
N ALA A 214 8.15 -1.11 29.31
CA ALA A 214 9.33 -1.06 28.46
C ALA A 214 8.98 -0.45 27.08
N MET A 215 7.85 -0.83 26.49
CA MET A 215 7.39 -0.29 25.22
C MET A 215 7.11 1.21 25.32
N THR A 216 6.36 1.67 26.32
CA THR A 216 6.03 3.10 26.49
C THR A 216 7.26 3.95 26.77
N THR A 217 8.27 3.38 27.44
CA THR A 217 9.56 4.04 27.73
C THR A 217 10.45 4.09 26.48
N ILE A 218 10.61 2.97 25.76
CA ILE A 218 11.45 2.87 24.57
C ILE A 218 10.89 3.74 23.43
N THR A 219 9.56 3.79 23.26
CA THR A 219 8.93 4.67 22.27
C THR A 219 8.83 6.12 22.72
N THR A 220 9.37 6.48 23.89
CA THR A 220 9.33 7.84 24.46
C THR A 220 7.92 8.39 24.71
N THR A 221 6.91 7.52 24.76
CA THR A 221 5.51 7.90 25.03
C THR A 221 5.33 8.29 26.50
N GLY A 222 5.83 7.44 27.41
CA GLY A 222 5.88 7.72 28.84
C GLY A 222 4.56 8.16 29.48
N TYR A 223 3.50 7.34 29.42
CA TYR A 223 2.20 7.68 30.00
C TYR A 223 2.25 7.99 31.52
N GLY A 224 3.22 7.42 32.24
CA GLY A 224 3.46 7.68 33.66
C GLY A 224 2.57 6.89 34.63
N ASP A 225 1.75 5.99 34.10
CA ASP A 225 0.91 5.04 34.84
C ASP A 225 1.73 3.94 35.54
N LEU A 226 2.84 3.51 34.93
CA LEU A 226 3.83 2.61 35.51
C LEU A 226 5.19 3.28 35.60
N VAL A 227 5.75 3.33 36.81
CA VAL A 227 7.09 3.90 37.06
C VAL A 227 7.84 3.10 38.13
N PRO A 228 9.15 2.87 37.95
CA PRO A 228 9.96 2.22 38.97
C PRO A 228 10.15 3.12 40.20
N VAL A 229 9.98 2.54 41.39
CA VAL A 229 10.21 3.25 42.65
C VAL A 229 11.50 2.79 43.33
N THR A 230 12.02 1.62 42.99
CA THR A 230 13.27 1.10 43.56
C THR A 230 14.50 1.78 42.95
N ALA A 231 15.59 1.84 43.70
CA ALA A 231 16.85 2.39 43.19
C ALA A 231 17.37 1.59 41.97
N ALA A 232 17.27 0.25 42.03
CA ALA A 232 17.65 -0.63 40.94
C ALA A 232 16.76 -0.43 39.69
N GLY A 233 15.44 -0.36 39.87
CA GLY A 233 14.50 -0.10 38.79
C GLY A 233 14.71 1.28 38.15
N ARG A 234 15.01 2.32 38.94
CA ARG A 234 15.36 3.65 38.40
C ARG A 234 16.65 3.61 37.57
N LEU A 235 17.67 2.88 38.01
CA LEU A 235 18.91 2.69 37.25
C LEU A 235 18.65 1.94 35.93
N ILE A 236 17.89 0.84 35.97
CA ILE A 236 17.47 0.08 34.79
C ILE A 236 16.66 0.97 33.83
N GLY A 237 15.74 1.76 34.37
CA GLY A 237 14.94 2.73 33.63
C GLY A 237 15.80 3.76 32.90
N PHE A 238 16.74 4.38 33.61
CA PHE A 238 17.69 5.31 33.02
C PHE A 238 18.51 4.68 31.88
N LEU A 239 19.08 3.50 32.11
CA LEU A 239 19.84 2.79 31.07
C LEU A 239 18.98 2.44 29.86
N THR A 240 17.74 1.99 30.09
CA THR A 240 16.78 1.67 29.03
C THR A 240 16.44 2.90 28.19
N MET A 241 16.19 4.06 28.82
CA MET A 241 15.92 5.32 28.13
C MET A 241 17.11 5.79 27.27
N VAL A 242 18.35 5.64 27.76
CA VAL A 242 19.54 6.02 26.98
C VAL A 242 19.76 5.07 25.79
N LEU A 243 19.67 3.76 26.02
CA LEU A 243 19.85 2.76 24.97
C LEU A 243 18.76 2.84 23.91
N SER A 244 17.51 3.09 24.31
CA SER A 244 16.38 3.15 23.38
C SER A 244 16.53 4.23 22.33
N ILE A 245 17.04 5.41 22.68
CA ILE A 245 17.28 6.52 21.74
C ILE A 245 18.19 6.05 20.60
N GLY A 246 19.28 5.36 20.93
CA GLY A 246 20.22 4.82 19.95
C GLY A 246 19.59 3.76 19.05
N VAL A 247 18.87 2.80 19.64
CA VAL A 247 18.29 1.68 18.89
C VAL A 247 17.11 2.13 18.02
N VAL A 248 16.24 3.02 18.49
CA VAL A 248 15.09 3.55 17.73
C VAL A 248 15.52 4.43 16.55
N ALA A 249 16.69 5.08 16.63
CA ALA A 249 17.26 5.84 15.52
C ALA A 249 17.63 4.96 14.32
N ILE A 250 17.95 3.67 14.53
CA ILE A 250 18.38 2.75 13.48
C ILE A 250 17.29 2.52 12.41
N PRO A 251 16.06 2.04 12.74
CA PRO A 251 15.02 1.83 11.72
C PRO A 251 14.65 3.15 11.01
N ALA A 252 14.58 4.27 11.74
CA ALA A 252 14.33 5.59 11.15
C ALA A 252 15.43 5.97 10.12
N GLY A 253 16.69 5.73 10.45
CA GLY A 253 17.84 5.93 9.55
C GLY A 253 17.79 5.03 8.32
N ILE A 254 17.45 3.75 8.47
CA ILE A 254 17.30 2.80 7.36
C ILE A 254 16.19 3.26 6.40
N PHE A 255 15.02 3.66 6.94
CA PHE A 255 13.94 4.18 6.11
C PHE A 255 14.36 5.45 5.37
N SER A 256 14.99 6.41 6.06
CA SER A 256 15.47 7.66 5.47
C SER A 256 16.45 7.41 4.31
N ALA A 257 17.50 6.62 4.54
CA ALA A 257 18.46 6.24 3.51
C ALA A 257 17.79 5.48 2.35
N GLY A 258 16.83 4.61 2.67
CA GLY A 258 16.01 3.90 1.72
C GLY A 258 15.24 4.84 0.79
N PHE A 259 14.52 5.82 1.33
CA PHE A 259 13.78 6.80 0.54
C PHE A 259 14.69 7.65 -0.33
N VAL A 260 15.79 8.16 0.21
CA VAL A 260 16.78 8.93 -0.55
C VAL A 260 17.30 8.09 -1.73
N SER A 261 17.61 6.81 -1.51
CA SER A 261 18.05 5.91 -2.57
C SER A 261 16.98 5.66 -3.64
N GLU A 262 15.72 5.54 -3.24
CA GLU A 262 14.60 5.30 -4.15
C GLU A 262 14.26 6.55 -4.97
N PHE A 263 14.30 7.74 -4.39
CA PHE A 263 14.10 9.00 -5.13
C PHE A 263 15.23 9.22 -6.13
N ARG A 264 16.50 9.06 -5.72
CA ARG A 264 17.64 9.15 -6.65
C ARG A 264 17.55 8.13 -7.78
N ALA A 265 17.08 6.91 -7.50
CA ALA A 265 16.89 5.89 -8.52
C ALA A 265 15.74 6.25 -9.49
N GLN A 266 14.69 6.92 -9.02
CA GLN A 266 13.60 7.40 -9.88
C GLN A 266 14.08 8.53 -10.79
N ASP A 267 14.81 9.50 -10.26
CA ASP A 267 15.37 10.62 -11.04
C ASP A 267 16.40 10.15 -12.08
N ALA A 268 17.22 9.16 -11.73
CA ALA A 268 18.15 8.56 -12.68
C ALA A 268 17.42 7.82 -13.82
N ARG A 269 16.28 7.19 -13.53
CA ARG A 269 15.45 6.50 -14.52
C ARG A 269 14.70 7.48 -15.43
N SER A 270 14.20 8.60 -14.93
CA SER A 270 13.57 9.63 -15.77
C SER A 270 14.59 10.24 -16.74
N ARG A 271 15.76 10.64 -16.25
CA ARG A 271 16.84 11.18 -17.10
C ARG A 271 17.32 10.21 -18.16
N ARG A 272 17.38 8.91 -17.86
CA ARG A 272 17.74 7.89 -18.86
C ARG A 272 16.68 7.74 -19.95
N ARG A 273 15.39 7.84 -19.59
CA ARG A 273 14.29 7.80 -20.55
C ARG A 273 14.29 9.03 -21.46
N GLU A 274 14.44 10.22 -20.88
CA GLU A 274 14.55 11.46 -21.65
C GLU A 274 15.72 11.41 -22.66
N ARG A 275 16.87 10.83 -22.26
CA ARG A 275 18.00 10.62 -23.18
C ARG A 275 17.71 9.59 -24.27
N GLN A 276 16.99 8.52 -23.96
CA GLN A 276 16.61 7.50 -24.95
C GLN A 276 15.59 8.07 -25.95
N GLU A 277 14.56 8.76 -25.48
CA GLU A 277 13.56 9.42 -26.32
C GLU A 277 14.23 10.46 -27.23
N GLY A 278 15.15 11.28 -26.70
CA GLY A 278 15.91 12.23 -27.53
C GLY A 278 16.82 11.58 -28.59
N CYS A 279 17.46 10.45 -28.27
CA CYS A 279 18.22 9.68 -29.26
C CYS A 279 17.32 9.05 -30.33
N GLU A 280 16.15 8.51 -29.94
CA GLU A 280 15.19 7.92 -30.86
C GLU A 280 14.57 8.96 -31.79
N ASP A 281 14.22 10.14 -31.28
CA ASP A 281 13.70 11.24 -32.07
C ASP A 281 14.77 11.80 -33.03
N GLY A 282 16.03 11.91 -32.58
CA GLY A 282 17.15 12.29 -33.44
C GLY A 282 17.38 11.28 -34.57
N ALA A 283 17.39 9.99 -34.27
CA ALA A 283 17.56 8.92 -35.26
C ALA A 283 16.35 8.73 -36.20
N ARG A 284 15.18 9.30 -35.87
CA ARG A 284 14.04 9.39 -36.79
C ARG A 284 14.18 10.60 -37.70
N ALA A 285 14.52 11.76 -37.13
CA ALA A 285 14.74 12.98 -37.90
C ALA A 285 15.86 12.83 -38.96
N GLU A 286 16.94 12.11 -38.63
CA GLU A 286 17.98 11.79 -39.62
C GLU A 286 17.48 10.90 -40.76
N ARG A 287 16.66 9.88 -40.45
CA ARG A 287 16.06 9.01 -41.48
C ARG A 287 15.07 9.74 -42.37
N ASP A 288 14.22 10.56 -41.77
CA ASP A 288 13.25 11.38 -42.51
C ASP A 288 13.98 12.39 -43.41
N ALA A 289 15.15 12.91 -42.99
CA ALA A 289 15.97 13.81 -43.79
C ALA A 289 16.69 13.10 -44.95
N GLU A 290 17.20 11.89 -44.72
CA GLU A 290 17.79 11.04 -45.78
C GLU A 290 16.74 10.67 -46.84
N GLU A 291 15.54 10.28 -46.42
CA GLU A 291 14.43 9.93 -47.34
C GLU A 291 14.01 11.14 -48.19
N VAL A 292 13.92 12.34 -47.60
CA VAL A 292 13.63 13.58 -48.34
C VAL A 292 14.75 13.94 -49.32
N ALA A 293 16.01 13.67 -48.96
CA ALA A 293 17.16 13.94 -49.82
C ALA A 293 17.23 12.97 -51.02
N GLU A 294 16.91 11.69 -50.80
CA GLU A 294 16.80 10.69 -51.87
C GLU A 294 15.64 11.02 -52.83
N ASP A 295 14.48 11.41 -52.31
CA ASP A 295 13.32 11.83 -53.11
C ASP A 295 13.61 13.07 -53.98
N ALA A 296 14.43 14.00 -53.48
CA ALA A 296 14.85 15.19 -54.24
C ALA A 296 15.79 14.83 -55.39
N GLN A 297 16.79 13.97 -55.14
CA GLN A 297 17.73 13.51 -56.17
C GLN A 297 17.06 12.64 -57.24
N GLY A 298 16.03 11.86 -56.87
CA GLY A 298 15.23 11.07 -57.81
C GLY A 298 14.40 11.92 -58.76
N ARG A 299 13.91 13.09 -58.33
CA ARG A 299 13.13 14.01 -59.18
C ARG A 299 14.01 14.80 -60.16
N ASP A 300 15.19 15.23 -59.73
CA ASP A 300 16.12 15.94 -60.61
C ASP A 300 16.67 15.04 -61.74
N ALA A 301 16.74 13.73 -61.52
CA ALA A 301 17.15 12.75 -62.53
C ALA A 301 16.06 12.41 -63.56
N GLU A 302 14.77 12.67 -63.26
CA GLU A 302 13.66 12.48 -64.21
C GLU A 302 13.45 13.70 -65.13
N ASP A 303 13.93 14.89 -64.74
CA ASP A 303 13.76 16.14 -65.51
C ASP A 303 14.90 16.39 -66.53
N GLU A 304 16.00 15.62 -66.47
CA GLU A 304 17.14 15.70 -67.40
C GLU A 304 17.18 14.57 -68.47
N GLY A 305 16.20 13.67 -68.51
CA GLY A 305 16.11 12.54 -69.46
C GLY A 305 15.06 12.72 -70.56
#